data_AF-A0A8C9HIJ4-F1
#
_entry.id   AF-A0A8C9HIJ4-F1
#
_cell.length_a   1.000
_cell.length_b   1.000
_cell.length_c   1.000
_cell.angle_alpha   90.00
_cell.angle_beta   90.00
_cell.angle_gamma   90.00
#
_symmetry.space_group_name_H-M   'P 1'
#
loop_
_entity.id
_entity.type
_entity.pdbx_description
1 polymer ?
#
loop_
_entity_poly.entity_id
_entity_poly.type
_entity_poly.pdbx_seq_one_letter_code
_entity_poly.pdbx_strand_id
1 'polypeptide(L)'
;RRQNTQDGYTRNWFKIIIPYGIKYDKSWLMNSIQSHCSAPFTPVDFHYIRNRACFFIQDASTASILKDVSYKICDDENRKIGIFVNHSTAPYSVKNKLKPCQMEMLKLTMNKRYNVSQQALDLQNLRFDPDLMGRDIDIILNRRNCMAATLKIIERNFPELLSLNLCNNKLYQLDGLSDIIEKAPKVKTLNLSKNKLESAWELGKVKGLKLEELWLEGNPLCSTFSDQSAYVSAIRDCFPKLLRLDGRELSAPMIVDIDSSEIMKPCKKNFTGSETLKHLVLQFLQQNSLRKYFEDSRNMKTLKDPYLKGELLRHTKRDIVDSLSALPKTQHDLSSILVDMWCQTVSTCFLPRAGPESQRWWCLLSLKWKNSLRVLFSPSPGPSSLPLAAVPVCAS
;
A
#
# COMPACT_ATOMS: atom_id res chain seq x y z
N ARG A 1 -58.36 17.68 15.96
CA ARG A 1 -57.80 17.09 14.73
C ARG A 1 -56.82 18.08 14.11
N ARG A 2 -55.52 17.94 14.35
CA ARG A 2 -54.45 18.61 13.60
C ARG A 2 -53.66 17.51 12.91
N GLN A 3 -53.75 17.44 11.59
CA GLN A 3 -52.95 16.55 10.77
C GLN A 3 -51.53 17.12 10.73
N ASN A 4 -50.59 16.41 11.35
CA ASN A 4 -49.17 16.57 11.07
C ASN A 4 -48.86 15.81 9.78
N THR A 5 -48.74 16.55 8.69
CA THR A 5 -47.97 16.13 7.52
C THR A 5 -46.49 16.18 7.91
N GLN A 6 -45.98 15.08 8.46
CA GLN A 6 -44.54 14.89 8.65
C GLN A 6 -43.93 14.35 7.36
N ASP A 7 -43.00 15.14 6.83
CA ASP A 7 -42.14 14.86 5.69
C ASP A 7 -41.51 13.45 5.71
N GLY A 8 -41.63 12.75 4.58
CA GLY A 8 -41.12 11.39 4.35
C GLY A 8 -39.61 11.24 4.20
N TYR A 9 -38.77 12.03 4.90
CA TYR A 9 -37.32 12.09 4.66
C TYR A 9 -36.39 11.78 5.85
N THR A 10 -36.87 11.34 7.00
CA THR A 10 -36.00 10.82 8.08
C THR A 10 -36.19 9.32 8.28
N ARG A 11 -35.72 8.51 7.34
CA ARG A 11 -35.48 7.09 7.62
C ARG A 11 -34.38 7.01 8.69
N ASN A 12 -34.70 6.47 9.86
CA ASN A 12 -33.78 6.34 10.97
C ASN A 12 -32.64 5.38 10.61
N TRP A 13 -31.40 5.83 10.79
CA TRP A 13 -30.21 5.01 10.55
C TRP A 13 -29.65 4.49 11.85
N PHE A 14 -29.18 3.24 11.83
CA PHE A 14 -28.58 2.60 13.00
C PHE A 14 -27.18 2.10 12.64
N LYS A 15 -26.20 2.46 13.48
CA LYS A 15 -24.83 1.97 13.39
C LYS A 15 -24.69 0.73 14.23
N ILE A 16 -24.29 -0.36 13.59
CA ILE A 16 -24.02 -1.66 14.21
C ILE A 16 -22.53 -1.77 14.45
N ILE A 17 -22.16 -2.17 15.67
CA ILE A 17 -20.77 -2.29 16.12
C ILE A 17 -20.59 -3.68 16.71
N ILE A 18 -19.63 -4.43 16.17
CA ILE A 18 -19.25 -5.76 16.65
C ILE A 18 -17.82 -5.67 17.18
N PRO A 19 -17.62 -5.71 18.52
CA PRO A 19 -16.29 -5.71 19.11
C PRO A 19 -15.51 -6.95 18.68
N TYR A 20 -14.20 -6.79 18.51
CA TYR A 20 -13.29 -7.84 18.04
C TYR A 20 -13.65 -8.40 16.65
N GLY A 21 -14.51 -7.71 15.90
CA GLY A 21 -15.03 -8.17 14.61
C GLY A 21 -13.97 -8.37 13.52
N ILE A 22 -12.77 -7.79 13.67
CA ILE A 22 -11.65 -8.00 12.74
C ILE A 22 -11.08 -9.43 12.79
N LYS A 23 -11.35 -10.17 13.88
CA LYS A 23 -10.92 -11.56 14.04
C LYS A 23 -11.71 -12.52 13.14
N TYR A 24 -12.88 -12.11 12.69
CA TYR A 24 -13.81 -12.95 11.97
C TYR A 24 -13.81 -12.60 10.49
N ASP A 25 -13.91 -13.62 9.64
CA ASP A 25 -14.16 -13.42 8.21
C ASP A 25 -15.49 -12.67 8.01
N LYS A 26 -15.52 -11.74 7.06
CA LYS A 26 -16.69 -10.91 6.79
C LYS A 26 -17.90 -11.76 6.37
N SER A 27 -17.70 -12.73 5.48
CA SER A 27 -18.79 -13.55 4.95
C SER A 27 -19.34 -14.46 6.03
N TRP A 28 -18.45 -15.10 6.80
CA TRP A 28 -18.84 -15.87 7.97
C TRP A 28 -19.64 -15.03 8.97
N LEU A 29 -19.13 -13.85 9.34
CA LEU A 29 -19.80 -12.99 10.32
C LEU A 29 -21.19 -12.55 9.85
N MET A 30 -21.34 -12.16 8.58
CA MET A 30 -22.64 -11.77 8.03
C MET A 30 -23.62 -12.95 7.96
N ASN A 31 -23.15 -14.12 7.51
CA ASN A 31 -23.99 -15.31 7.41
C ASN A 31 -24.43 -15.81 8.78
N SER A 32 -23.54 -15.78 9.78
CA SER A 32 -23.84 -16.15 11.16
C SER A 32 -24.86 -15.20 11.81
N ILE A 33 -24.80 -13.90 11.51
CA ILE A 33 -25.80 -12.95 11.98
C ILE A 33 -27.13 -13.19 11.26
N GLN A 34 -27.10 -13.37 9.94
CA GLN A 34 -28.29 -13.57 9.12
C GLN A 34 -29.05 -14.85 9.48
N SER A 35 -28.36 -15.94 9.83
CA SER A 35 -29.00 -17.20 10.24
C SER A 35 -29.79 -17.11 11.54
N HIS A 36 -29.46 -16.13 12.39
CA HIS A 36 -30.14 -15.87 13.66
C HIS A 36 -31.16 -14.72 13.56
N CYS A 37 -31.22 -14.03 12.43
CA CYS A 37 -32.20 -12.98 12.17
C CYS A 37 -33.48 -13.59 11.58
N SER A 38 -34.64 -13.16 12.08
CA SER A 38 -35.95 -13.54 11.52
C SER A 38 -36.24 -12.91 10.16
N ALA A 39 -35.54 -11.83 9.81
CA ALA A 39 -35.68 -11.11 8.54
C ALA A 39 -34.32 -10.94 7.85
N PRO A 40 -34.29 -10.92 6.50
CA PRO A 40 -33.09 -10.58 5.75
C PRO A 40 -32.70 -9.12 5.99
N PHE A 41 -31.41 -8.86 6.19
CA PHE A 41 -30.87 -7.50 6.26
C PHE A 41 -29.74 -7.29 5.26
N THR A 42 -29.58 -6.05 4.81
CA THR A 42 -28.47 -5.67 3.93
C THR A 42 -27.53 -4.74 4.69
N PRO A 43 -26.31 -5.18 5.05
CA PRO A 43 -25.35 -4.30 5.71
C PRO A 43 -24.87 -3.23 4.74
N VAL A 44 -25.04 -1.97 5.12
CA VAL A 44 -24.56 -0.80 4.36
C VAL A 44 -23.22 -0.35 4.93
N ASP A 45 -22.25 -0.08 4.05
CA ASP A 45 -20.95 0.48 4.42
C ASP A 45 -20.23 -0.35 5.48
N PHE A 46 -20.04 -1.64 5.20
CA PHE A 46 -19.27 -2.52 6.10
C PHE A 46 -17.78 -2.16 6.05
N HIS A 47 -17.20 -1.85 7.20
CA HIS A 47 -15.80 -1.47 7.34
C HIS A 47 -15.26 -1.84 8.72
N TYR A 48 -13.93 -1.89 8.86
CA TYR A 48 -13.27 -2.11 10.13
C TYR A 48 -12.76 -0.78 10.71
N ILE A 49 -13.09 -0.52 11.98
CA ILE A 49 -12.50 0.59 12.75
C ILE A 49 -11.72 0.00 13.91
N ARG A 50 -10.39 0.10 13.85
CA ARG A 50 -9.47 -0.51 14.82
C ARG A 50 -9.73 -2.03 14.91
N ASN A 51 -10.26 -2.50 16.03
CA ASN A 51 -10.56 -3.90 16.30
C ASN A 51 -12.07 -4.19 16.27
N ARG A 52 -12.86 -3.40 15.54
CA ARG A 52 -14.33 -3.51 15.50
C ARG A 52 -14.80 -3.62 14.06
N ALA A 53 -15.73 -4.51 13.79
CA ALA A 53 -16.49 -4.49 12.55
C ALA A 53 -17.68 -3.53 12.71
N CYS A 54 -17.88 -2.65 11.73
CA CYS A 54 -18.94 -1.65 11.74
C CYS A 54 -19.72 -1.70 10.43
N PHE A 55 -21.04 -1.57 10.50
CA PHE A 55 -21.90 -1.36 9.35
C PHE A 55 -23.15 -0.59 9.76
N PHE A 56 -23.99 -0.23 8.79
CA PHE A 56 -25.20 0.53 9.00
C PHE A 56 -26.40 -0.20 8.41
N ILE A 57 -27.57 0.06 8.98
CA ILE A 57 -28.85 -0.42 8.47
C ILE A 57 -29.88 0.72 8.50
N GLN A 58 -30.82 0.65 7.56
CA GLN A 58 -31.86 1.64 7.36
C GLN A 58 -33.23 1.06 7.69
N ASP A 59 -33.44 0.67 8.95
CA ASP A 59 -34.74 0.26 9.47
C ASP A 59 -34.66 0.04 10.99
N ALA A 60 -35.64 0.54 11.73
CA ALA A 60 -35.74 0.34 13.18
C ALA A 60 -36.13 -1.09 13.54
N SER A 61 -36.95 -1.76 12.72
CA SER A 61 -37.38 -3.13 13.02
C SER A 61 -36.21 -4.11 12.90
N THR A 62 -35.42 -3.98 11.83
CA THR A 62 -34.17 -4.72 11.62
C THR A 62 -33.13 -4.41 12.70
N ALA A 63 -33.05 -3.15 13.16
CA ALA A 63 -32.17 -2.76 14.25
C ALA A 63 -32.53 -3.42 15.59
N SER A 64 -33.83 -3.59 15.86
CA SER A 64 -34.30 -4.35 17.02
C SER A 64 -33.92 -5.83 16.91
N ILE A 65 -34.13 -6.44 15.74
CA ILE A 65 -33.76 -7.85 15.49
C ILE A 65 -32.26 -8.07 15.73
N LEU A 66 -31.40 -7.19 15.20
CA LEU A 66 -29.94 -7.30 15.42
C LEU A 66 -29.54 -7.12 16.88
N LYS A 67 -30.27 -6.29 17.63
CA LYS A 67 -30.06 -6.13 19.07
C LYS A 67 -30.42 -7.42 19.82
N ASP A 68 -31.49 -8.10 19.42
CA ASP A 68 -31.93 -9.36 20.01
C ASP A 68 -31.01 -10.54 19.66
N VAL A 69 -30.26 -10.47 18.55
CA VAL A 69 -29.25 -11.45 18.16
C VAL A 69 -27.97 -11.33 18.99
N SER A 70 -27.75 -10.21 19.68
CA SER A 70 -26.55 -10.00 20.50
C SER A 70 -26.35 -11.12 21.52
N TYR A 71 -25.12 -11.66 21.57
CA TYR A 71 -24.72 -12.77 22.43
C TYR A 71 -25.37 -14.13 22.14
N LYS A 72 -26.12 -14.29 21.04
CA LYS A 72 -26.66 -15.59 20.60
C LYS A 72 -25.71 -16.37 19.68
N ILE A 73 -24.78 -15.67 19.04
CA ILE A 73 -23.78 -16.27 18.13
C ILE A 73 -22.52 -16.59 18.93
N CYS A 74 -21.97 -17.80 18.74
CA CYS A 74 -20.68 -18.21 19.28
C CYS A 74 -19.64 -18.37 18.16
N ASP A 75 -18.39 -18.03 18.46
CA ASP A 75 -17.25 -18.38 17.60
C ASP A 75 -16.75 -19.81 17.86
N ASP A 76 -15.71 -20.23 17.12
CA ASP A 76 -15.12 -21.58 17.23
C ASP A 76 -14.50 -21.87 18.61
N GLU A 77 -14.20 -20.83 19.39
CA GLU A 77 -13.74 -20.93 20.79
C GLU A 77 -14.91 -20.84 21.79
N ASN A 78 -16.15 -20.96 21.31
CA ASN A 78 -17.40 -20.85 22.07
C ASN A 78 -17.57 -19.49 22.79
N ARG A 79 -16.95 -18.42 22.27
CA ARG A 79 -17.10 -17.06 22.81
C ARG A 79 -18.29 -16.39 22.15
N LYS A 80 -19.15 -15.79 22.97
CA LYS A 80 -20.35 -15.09 22.51
C LYS A 80 -20.00 -13.76 21.85
N ILE A 81 -20.55 -13.52 20.67
CA ILE A 81 -20.37 -12.28 19.91
C ILE A 81 -21.41 -11.24 20.34
N GLY A 82 -20.94 -10.11 20.86
CA GLY A 82 -21.80 -8.96 21.20
C GLY A 82 -22.08 -8.09 19.97
N ILE A 83 -23.35 -7.71 19.77
CA ILE A 83 -23.79 -6.81 18.70
C ILE A 83 -24.39 -5.56 19.33
N PHE A 84 -23.77 -4.41 19.09
CA PHE A 84 -24.23 -3.14 19.64
C PHE A 84 -24.89 -2.29 18.56
N VAL A 85 -26.09 -1.81 18.84
CA VAL A 85 -26.93 -1.03 17.93
C VAL A 85 -27.08 0.38 18.49
N ASN A 86 -26.63 1.39 17.74
CA ASN A 86 -26.72 2.80 18.13
C ASN A 86 -27.48 3.59 17.07
N HIS A 87 -28.29 4.57 17.47
CA HIS A 87 -28.82 5.56 16.55
C HIS A 87 -27.67 6.32 15.87
N SER A 88 -27.85 6.62 14.60
CA SER A 88 -26.86 7.33 13.80
C SER A 88 -27.53 8.17 12.72
N THR A 89 -26.79 9.13 12.16
CA THR A 89 -27.17 9.72 10.88
C THR A 89 -26.80 8.78 9.74
N ALA A 90 -27.42 8.96 8.57
CA ALA A 90 -27.06 8.22 7.36
C ALA A 90 -25.54 8.17 7.13
N PRO A 91 -24.97 7.00 6.78
CA PRO A 91 -23.55 6.88 6.50
C PRO A 91 -23.16 7.74 5.29
N TYR A 92 -21.90 8.17 5.23
CA TYR A 92 -21.41 9.04 4.16
C TYR A 92 -21.56 8.41 2.77
N SER A 93 -21.40 7.09 2.68
CA SER A 93 -21.66 6.29 1.46
C SER A 93 -23.07 6.47 0.90
N VAL A 94 -24.06 6.80 1.75
CA VAL A 94 -25.44 7.04 1.35
C VAL A 94 -25.76 8.53 1.26
N LYS A 95 -25.32 9.34 2.22
CA LYS A 95 -25.50 10.80 2.19
C LYS A 95 -24.90 11.44 0.94
N ASN A 96 -23.73 10.95 0.54
CA ASN A 96 -22.99 11.52 -0.58
C ASN A 96 -23.34 10.82 -1.90
N LYS A 97 -24.31 9.91 -1.95
CA LYS A 97 -24.71 9.29 -3.21
C LYS A 97 -25.40 10.34 -4.09
N LEU A 98 -24.88 10.56 -5.29
CA LEU A 98 -25.50 11.48 -6.26
C LEU A 98 -26.91 10.98 -6.59
N LYS A 99 -27.88 11.90 -6.55
CA LYS A 99 -29.27 11.63 -6.96
C LYS A 99 -29.30 11.32 -8.47
N PRO A 100 -30.30 10.57 -8.97
CA PRO A 100 -30.41 10.28 -10.40
C PRO A 100 -30.40 11.53 -11.29
N CYS A 101 -31.09 12.60 -10.88
CA CYS A 101 -31.07 13.87 -11.62
C CYS A 101 -29.67 14.51 -11.69
N GLN A 102 -28.88 14.41 -10.61
CA GLN A 102 -27.50 14.91 -10.58
C GLN A 102 -26.58 14.06 -11.46
N MET A 103 -26.81 12.75 -11.51
CA MET A 103 -26.07 11.84 -12.37
C MET A 103 -26.30 12.15 -13.85
N GLU A 104 -27.55 12.36 -14.27
CA GLU A 104 -27.86 12.74 -15.66
C GLU A 104 -27.28 14.11 -16.00
N MET A 105 -27.34 15.08 -15.07
CA MET A 105 -26.73 16.40 -15.34
C MET A 105 -25.21 16.31 -15.48
N LEU A 106 -24.54 15.57 -14.59
CA LEU A 106 -23.10 15.32 -14.69
C LEU A 106 -22.75 14.69 -16.05
N LYS A 107 -23.52 13.72 -16.50
CA LYS A 107 -23.35 13.08 -17.81
C LYS A 107 -23.51 14.08 -18.96
N LEU A 108 -24.54 14.93 -18.93
CA LEU A 108 -24.75 15.96 -19.96
C LEU A 108 -23.58 16.96 -20.00
N THR A 109 -23.12 17.44 -18.84
CA THR A 109 -21.95 18.32 -18.73
C THR A 109 -20.70 17.64 -19.30
N MET A 110 -20.47 16.36 -18.97
CA MET A 110 -19.32 15.60 -19.50
C MET A 110 -19.39 15.42 -21.02
N ASN A 111 -20.58 15.13 -21.58
CA ASN A 111 -20.76 15.04 -23.03
C ASN A 111 -20.44 16.37 -23.73
N LYS A 112 -20.85 17.50 -23.16
CA LYS A 112 -20.56 18.83 -23.70
C LYS A 112 -19.06 19.16 -23.66
N ARG A 113 -18.35 18.67 -22.65
CA ARG A 113 -16.90 18.86 -22.48
C ARG A 113 -16.05 17.77 -23.13
N TYR A 114 -16.66 16.85 -23.87
CA TYR A 114 -15.97 15.80 -24.58
C TYR A 114 -15.66 16.24 -26.02
N ASN A 115 -14.40 16.15 -26.40
CA ASN A 115 -13.95 16.36 -27.76
C ASN A 115 -13.85 15.00 -28.48
N VAL A 116 -14.74 14.78 -29.44
CA VAL A 116 -14.82 13.52 -30.20
C VAL A 116 -13.59 13.28 -31.08
N SER A 117 -13.03 14.32 -31.69
CA SER A 117 -11.90 14.15 -32.63
C SER A 117 -10.60 13.78 -31.93
N GLN A 118 -10.39 14.29 -30.72
CA GLN A 118 -9.22 13.98 -29.90
C GLN A 118 -9.48 12.87 -28.87
N GLN A 119 -10.71 12.37 -28.81
CA GLN A 119 -11.17 11.45 -27.75
C GLN A 119 -10.74 11.93 -26.36
N ALA A 120 -10.95 13.23 -26.12
CA ALA A 120 -10.43 13.96 -24.97
C ALA A 120 -11.57 14.52 -24.13
N LEU A 121 -11.59 14.18 -22.84
CA LEU A 121 -12.58 14.67 -21.89
C LEU A 121 -11.98 15.74 -21.00
N ASP A 122 -12.53 16.95 -21.07
CA ASP A 122 -12.09 18.05 -20.22
C ASP A 122 -12.93 18.16 -18.94
N LEU A 123 -12.38 17.80 -17.79
CA LEU A 123 -13.03 17.97 -16.48
C LEU A 123 -12.31 19.02 -15.63
N GLN A 124 -11.57 19.95 -16.24
CA GLN A 124 -10.91 21.00 -15.48
C GLN A 124 -11.90 21.85 -14.71
N ASN A 125 -11.59 22.13 -13.45
CA ASN A 125 -12.38 22.99 -12.57
C ASN A 125 -13.89 22.64 -12.57
N LEU A 126 -14.24 21.35 -12.64
CA LEU A 126 -15.59 20.86 -12.93
C LEU A 126 -16.64 21.42 -11.97
N ARG A 127 -16.26 21.64 -10.71
CA ARG A 127 -17.14 22.20 -9.67
C ARG A 127 -17.80 23.51 -10.11
N PHE A 128 -17.10 24.32 -10.90
CA PHE A 128 -17.55 25.64 -11.33
C PHE A 128 -18.07 25.65 -12.77
N ASP A 129 -18.45 24.49 -13.30
CA ASP A 129 -19.14 24.43 -14.59
C ASP A 129 -20.48 25.20 -14.52
N PRO A 130 -20.78 26.10 -15.48
CA PRO A 130 -22.02 26.88 -15.45
C PRO A 130 -23.29 26.03 -15.43
N ASP A 131 -23.30 24.87 -16.10
CA ASP A 131 -24.49 24.00 -16.19
C ASP A 131 -24.76 23.30 -14.84
N LEU A 132 -23.71 23.05 -14.06
CA LEU A 132 -23.79 22.49 -12.70
C LEU A 132 -24.13 23.57 -11.67
N MET A 133 -23.45 24.72 -11.71
CA MET A 133 -23.69 25.83 -10.79
C MET A 133 -25.10 26.42 -10.94
N GLY A 134 -25.59 26.58 -12.18
CA GLY A 134 -26.92 27.13 -12.45
C GLY A 134 -28.08 26.28 -11.90
N ARG A 135 -27.79 25.06 -11.43
CA ARG A 135 -28.78 24.12 -10.87
C ARG A 135 -28.47 23.72 -9.42
N ASP A 136 -27.56 24.43 -8.76
CA ASP A 136 -27.11 24.15 -7.38
C ASP A 136 -26.60 22.70 -7.20
N ILE A 137 -25.89 22.18 -8.22
CA ILE A 137 -25.29 20.84 -8.19
C ILE A 137 -23.80 20.95 -7.90
N ASP A 138 -23.41 20.59 -6.67
CA ASP A 138 -22.01 20.63 -6.25
C ASP A 138 -21.29 19.30 -6.52
N ILE A 139 -20.55 19.22 -7.64
CA ILE A 139 -19.70 18.07 -7.98
C ILE A 139 -18.25 18.36 -7.57
N ILE A 140 -17.82 17.74 -6.47
CA ILE A 140 -16.45 17.87 -5.96
C ILE A 140 -15.69 16.57 -6.23
N LEU A 141 -14.87 16.55 -7.29
CA LEU A 141 -14.13 15.36 -7.72
C LEU A 141 -13.18 14.80 -6.67
N ASN A 142 -12.71 15.62 -5.74
CA ASN A 142 -11.92 15.17 -4.60
C ASN A 142 -12.69 14.26 -3.61
N ARG A 143 -14.03 14.20 -3.70
CA ARG A 143 -14.84 13.26 -2.93
C ARG A 143 -15.01 11.94 -3.70
N ARG A 144 -14.70 10.82 -3.04
CA ARG A 144 -14.72 9.46 -3.65
C ARG A 144 -16.04 9.12 -4.36
N ASN A 145 -17.18 9.52 -3.81
CA ASN A 145 -18.50 9.30 -4.43
C ASN A 145 -18.67 10.05 -5.76
N CYS A 146 -18.18 11.28 -5.86
CA CYS A 146 -18.25 12.08 -7.07
C CYS A 146 -17.30 11.51 -8.12
N MET A 147 -16.05 11.21 -7.74
CA MET A 147 -15.09 10.57 -8.65
C MET A 147 -15.60 9.22 -9.16
N ALA A 148 -16.14 8.36 -8.28
CA ALA A 148 -16.69 7.07 -8.68
C ALA A 148 -17.87 7.21 -9.65
N ALA A 149 -18.72 8.22 -9.47
CA ALA A 149 -19.80 8.53 -10.40
C ALA A 149 -19.26 9.01 -11.76
N THR A 150 -18.28 9.92 -11.75
CA THR A 150 -17.59 10.39 -12.95
C THR A 150 -16.95 9.22 -13.72
N LEU A 151 -16.20 8.36 -13.05
CA LEU A 151 -15.58 7.20 -13.66
C LEU A 151 -16.61 6.18 -14.19
N LYS A 152 -17.75 6.03 -13.51
CA LYS A 152 -18.87 5.20 -13.99
C LYS A 152 -19.50 5.75 -15.28
N ILE A 153 -19.57 7.07 -15.42
CA ILE A 153 -20.01 7.70 -16.68
C ILE A 153 -18.95 7.47 -17.75
N ILE A 154 -17.65 7.65 -17.44
CA ILE A 154 -16.55 7.41 -18.39
C ILE A 154 -16.60 6.00 -18.96
N GLU A 155 -16.68 4.99 -18.10
CA GLU A 155 -16.76 3.57 -18.48
C GLU A 155 -17.90 3.29 -19.47
N ARG A 156 -19.05 3.93 -19.28
CA ARG A 156 -20.28 3.66 -20.05
C ARG A 156 -20.41 4.49 -21.32
N ASN A 157 -19.92 5.73 -21.30
CA ASN A 157 -20.19 6.74 -22.32
C ASN A 157 -18.96 7.08 -23.16
N PHE A 158 -17.75 6.88 -22.63
CA PHE A 158 -16.49 7.22 -23.28
C PHE A 158 -15.50 6.03 -23.26
N PRO A 159 -15.87 4.84 -23.79
CA PRO A 159 -15.02 3.65 -23.74
C PRO A 159 -13.70 3.78 -24.53
N GLU A 160 -13.67 4.68 -25.52
CA GLU A 160 -12.50 4.98 -26.35
C GLU A 160 -11.72 6.21 -25.86
N LEU A 161 -11.92 6.64 -24.61
CA LEU A 161 -11.25 7.83 -24.06
C LEU A 161 -9.71 7.67 -24.07
N LEU A 162 -9.03 8.61 -24.74
CA LEU A 162 -7.57 8.65 -24.82
C LEU A 162 -6.95 9.73 -23.92
N SER A 163 -7.64 10.84 -23.71
CA SER A 163 -7.12 11.97 -22.93
C SER A 163 -8.11 12.42 -21.86
N LEU A 164 -7.63 12.56 -20.62
CA LEU A 164 -8.44 13.02 -19.50
C LEU A 164 -7.79 14.21 -18.81
N ASN A 165 -8.51 15.33 -18.75
CA ASN A 165 -8.06 16.51 -18.03
C ASN A 165 -8.79 16.66 -16.68
N LEU A 166 -8.04 16.59 -15.58
CA LEU A 166 -8.49 16.79 -14.21
C LEU A 166 -7.82 18.00 -13.55
N CYS A 167 -7.30 18.93 -14.35
CA CYS A 167 -6.63 20.14 -13.88
C CYS A 167 -7.50 20.94 -12.90
N ASN A 168 -6.87 21.47 -11.85
CA ASN A 168 -7.49 22.42 -10.91
C ASN A 168 -8.80 21.90 -10.24
N ASN A 169 -8.80 20.65 -9.77
CA ASN A 169 -9.94 20.06 -9.05
C ASN A 169 -9.67 19.85 -7.54
N LYS A 170 -8.56 20.40 -7.03
CA LYS A 170 -8.12 20.29 -5.62
C LYS A 170 -7.99 18.84 -5.14
N LEU A 171 -7.55 17.94 -6.02
CA LEU A 171 -7.28 16.54 -5.67
C LEU A 171 -6.03 16.48 -4.78
N TYR A 172 -6.14 15.97 -3.56
CA TYR A 172 -5.00 15.71 -2.68
C TYR A 172 -4.61 14.23 -2.62
N GLN A 173 -5.54 13.34 -3.02
CA GLN A 173 -5.38 11.90 -3.03
C GLN A 173 -5.94 11.30 -4.33
N LEU A 174 -5.31 10.25 -4.84
CA LEU A 174 -5.75 9.54 -6.05
C LEU A 174 -6.48 8.21 -5.75
N ASP A 175 -6.78 7.88 -4.48
CA ASP A 175 -7.55 6.66 -4.13
C ASP A 175 -8.96 6.63 -4.73
N GLY A 176 -9.54 7.78 -5.03
CA GLY A 176 -10.82 7.85 -5.73
C GLY A 176 -10.69 7.63 -7.23
N LEU A 177 -9.50 7.87 -7.79
CA LEU A 177 -9.21 7.78 -9.21
C LEU A 177 -8.65 6.39 -9.60
N SER A 178 -8.18 5.58 -8.67
CA SER A 178 -7.52 4.29 -8.93
C SER A 178 -8.28 3.36 -9.88
N ASP A 179 -9.62 3.36 -9.81
CA ASP A 179 -10.48 2.51 -10.63
C ASP A 179 -10.45 2.89 -12.13
N ILE A 180 -9.81 4.01 -12.49
CA ILE A 180 -9.60 4.43 -13.88
C ILE A 180 -8.82 3.38 -14.69
N ILE A 181 -7.94 2.62 -14.05
CA ILE A 181 -7.13 1.58 -14.70
C ILE A 181 -8.04 0.54 -15.38
N GLU A 182 -9.14 0.18 -14.72
CA GLU A 182 -10.12 -0.76 -15.25
C GLU A 182 -11.18 -0.08 -16.12
N LYS A 183 -11.61 1.13 -15.73
CA LYS A 183 -12.75 1.83 -16.34
C LYS A 183 -12.40 2.57 -17.63
N ALA A 184 -11.15 2.97 -17.80
CA ALA A 184 -10.66 3.69 -18.98
C ALA A 184 -9.20 3.29 -19.30
N PRO A 185 -8.94 2.02 -19.63
CA PRO A 185 -7.59 1.49 -19.81
C PRO A 185 -6.84 2.07 -21.02
N LYS A 186 -7.57 2.69 -21.96
CA LYS A 186 -7.03 3.30 -23.18
C LYS A 186 -6.49 4.71 -22.98
N VAL A 187 -6.66 5.30 -21.79
CA VAL A 187 -6.16 6.64 -21.49
C VAL A 187 -4.63 6.66 -21.59
N LYS A 188 -4.13 7.54 -22.47
CA LYS A 188 -2.72 7.80 -22.75
C LYS A 188 -2.26 9.16 -22.24
N THR A 189 -3.18 10.13 -22.16
CA THR A 189 -2.89 11.48 -21.68
C THR A 189 -3.67 11.75 -20.41
N LEU A 190 -2.98 12.16 -19.35
CA LEU A 190 -3.61 12.51 -18.08
C LEU A 190 -3.09 13.85 -17.58
N ASN A 191 -3.99 14.81 -17.35
CA ASN A 191 -3.62 16.09 -16.77
C ASN A 191 -4.12 16.21 -15.33
N LEU A 192 -3.18 16.22 -14.38
CA LEU A 192 -3.40 16.38 -12.93
C LEU A 192 -2.82 17.71 -12.42
N SER A 193 -2.45 18.64 -13.29
CA SER A 193 -1.85 19.93 -12.92
C SER A 193 -2.76 20.76 -12.00
N LYS A 194 -2.15 21.68 -11.23
CA LYS A 194 -2.84 22.62 -10.33
C LYS A 194 -3.76 21.95 -9.30
N ASN A 195 -3.46 20.72 -8.92
CA ASN A 195 -4.13 20.02 -7.82
C ASN A 195 -3.35 20.21 -6.50
N LYS A 196 -3.57 19.34 -5.52
CA LYS A 196 -2.97 19.43 -4.17
C LYS A 196 -2.24 18.13 -3.80
N LEU A 197 -1.67 17.45 -4.79
CA LEU A 197 -0.91 16.22 -4.57
C LEU A 197 0.44 16.57 -3.91
N GLU A 198 0.68 16.01 -2.72
CA GLU A 198 1.88 16.32 -1.92
C GLU A 198 3.05 15.36 -2.18
N SER A 199 2.79 14.17 -2.71
CA SER A 199 3.80 13.14 -2.93
C SER A 199 3.58 12.39 -4.24
N ALA A 200 4.67 11.99 -4.89
CA ALA A 200 4.65 11.10 -6.05
C ALA A 200 4.08 9.71 -5.72
N TRP A 201 4.01 9.32 -4.44
CA TRP A 201 3.35 8.07 -4.01
C TRP A 201 1.90 7.97 -4.50
N GLU A 202 1.19 9.10 -4.59
CA GLU A 202 -0.18 9.15 -5.10
C GLU A 202 -0.29 8.60 -6.53
N LEU A 203 0.73 8.82 -7.36
CA LEU A 203 0.78 8.33 -8.75
C LEU A 203 0.89 6.80 -8.81
N GLY A 204 1.45 6.18 -7.76
CA GLY A 204 1.47 4.73 -7.62
C GLY A 204 0.08 4.08 -7.64
N LYS A 205 -0.98 4.83 -7.30
CA LYS A 205 -2.38 4.38 -7.32
C LYS A 205 -2.96 4.29 -8.74
N VAL A 206 -2.34 4.97 -9.70
CA VAL A 206 -2.75 5.00 -11.12
C VAL A 206 -1.67 4.48 -12.07
N LYS A 207 -0.58 3.90 -11.55
CA LYS A 207 0.56 3.34 -12.31
C LYS A 207 0.18 2.26 -13.34
N GLY A 208 -1.01 1.67 -13.23
CA GLY A 208 -1.50 0.69 -14.20
C GLY A 208 -1.85 1.29 -15.57
N LEU A 209 -1.96 2.62 -15.67
CA LEU A 209 -2.19 3.32 -16.93
C LEU A 209 -0.91 3.36 -17.78
N LYS A 210 -1.04 3.11 -19.07
CA LYS A 210 0.05 3.21 -20.05
C LYS A 210 0.13 4.62 -20.62
N LEU A 211 0.44 5.59 -19.74
CA LEU A 211 0.48 7.00 -20.11
C LEU A 211 1.67 7.31 -21.04
N GLU A 212 1.38 8.09 -22.07
CA GLU A 212 2.36 8.69 -22.98
C GLU A 212 2.61 10.16 -22.59
N GLU A 213 1.60 10.86 -22.04
CA GLU A 213 1.70 12.25 -21.61
C GLU A 213 1.05 12.49 -20.23
N LEU A 214 1.77 13.18 -19.35
CA LEU A 214 1.33 13.47 -17.98
C LEU A 214 1.62 14.93 -17.61
N TRP A 215 0.69 15.58 -16.93
CA TRP A 215 0.87 16.94 -16.40
C TRP A 215 0.64 16.94 -14.88
N LEU A 216 1.61 17.46 -14.13
CA LEU A 216 1.62 17.58 -12.67
C LEU A 216 2.01 18.99 -12.19
N GLU A 217 2.41 19.88 -13.09
CA GLU A 217 2.78 21.26 -12.76
C GLU A 217 1.76 21.94 -11.82
N GLY A 218 2.26 22.67 -10.82
CA GLY A 218 1.43 23.38 -9.84
C GLY A 218 0.89 22.51 -8.70
N ASN A 219 1.33 21.26 -8.58
CA ASN A 219 1.13 20.44 -7.38
C ASN A 219 2.27 20.64 -6.37
N PRO A 220 2.00 20.57 -5.05
CA PRO A 220 3.03 20.65 -4.02
C PRO A 220 4.17 19.62 -4.17
N LEU A 221 3.89 18.41 -4.69
CA LEU A 221 4.90 17.38 -4.92
C LEU A 221 6.07 17.86 -5.79
N CYS A 222 5.84 18.79 -6.73
CA CYS A 222 6.90 19.25 -7.64
C CYS A 222 8.02 19.96 -6.88
N SER A 223 7.72 20.56 -5.71
CA SER A 223 8.70 21.23 -4.84
C SER A 223 9.52 20.27 -3.98
N THR A 224 9.18 18.97 -3.97
CA THR A 224 9.87 17.98 -3.13
C THR A 224 11.15 17.41 -3.76
N PHE A 225 11.39 17.71 -5.04
CA PHE A 225 12.54 17.22 -5.80
C PHE A 225 13.66 18.25 -5.85
N SER A 226 14.92 17.79 -5.71
CA SER A 226 16.11 18.65 -5.78
C SER A 226 16.32 19.30 -7.14
N ASP A 227 15.98 18.57 -8.20
CA ASP A 227 16.20 18.96 -9.58
C ASP A 227 15.23 18.24 -10.54
N GLN A 228 15.26 18.66 -11.80
CA GLN A 228 14.40 18.12 -12.86
C GLN A 228 14.69 16.64 -13.15
N SER A 229 15.93 16.16 -12.99
CA SER A 229 16.29 14.77 -13.27
C SER A 229 15.71 13.83 -12.21
N ALA A 230 15.83 14.18 -10.93
CA ALA A 230 15.22 13.45 -9.82
C ALA A 230 13.69 13.40 -9.98
N TYR A 231 13.07 14.52 -10.36
CA TYR A 231 11.64 14.58 -10.68
C TYR A 231 11.26 13.62 -11.82
N VAL A 232 11.92 13.75 -12.98
CA VAL A 232 11.64 12.89 -14.15
C VAL A 232 11.85 11.40 -13.82
N SER A 233 12.91 11.05 -13.08
CA SER A 233 13.18 9.67 -12.68
C SER A 233 12.06 9.10 -11.82
N ALA A 234 11.64 9.81 -10.77
CA ALA A 234 10.59 9.35 -9.87
C ALA A 234 9.23 9.17 -10.59
N ILE A 235 8.92 10.04 -11.56
CA ILE A 235 7.70 9.89 -12.37
C ILE A 235 7.82 8.70 -13.34
N ARG A 236 9.00 8.47 -13.93
CA ARG A 236 9.27 7.32 -14.80
C ARG A 236 9.24 5.99 -14.08
N ASP A 237 9.59 5.94 -12.80
CA ASP A 237 9.41 4.74 -11.98
C ASP A 237 7.94 4.29 -11.92
N CYS A 238 7.00 5.25 -11.98
CA CYS A 238 5.57 4.97 -12.05
C CYS A 238 5.09 4.72 -13.50
N PHE A 239 5.61 5.47 -14.47
CA PHE A 239 5.20 5.41 -15.87
C PHE A 239 6.42 5.29 -16.81
N PRO A 240 6.98 4.07 -16.98
CA PRO A 240 8.22 3.89 -17.74
C PRO A 240 8.11 4.27 -19.23
N LYS A 241 6.90 4.21 -19.80
CA LYS A 241 6.62 4.50 -21.21
C LYS A 241 6.29 5.98 -21.48
N LEU A 242 6.43 6.84 -20.48
CA LEU A 242 6.06 8.24 -20.58
C LEU A 242 7.01 8.99 -21.54
N LEU A 243 6.43 9.66 -22.53
CA LEU A 243 7.13 10.42 -23.57
C LEU A 243 7.12 11.92 -23.27
N ARG A 244 6.06 12.43 -22.63
CA ARG A 244 5.92 13.86 -22.33
C ARG A 244 5.52 14.08 -20.87
N LEU A 245 6.21 14.99 -20.19
CA LEU A 245 5.91 15.40 -18.82
C LEU A 245 5.88 16.92 -18.75
N ASP A 246 4.76 17.47 -18.28
CA ASP A 246 4.54 18.93 -18.16
C ASP A 246 4.82 19.68 -19.48
N GLY A 247 4.39 19.08 -20.60
CA GLY A 247 4.58 19.60 -21.95
C GLY A 247 5.99 19.41 -22.52
N ARG A 248 6.97 18.99 -21.72
CA ARG A 248 8.35 18.73 -22.15
C ARG A 248 8.49 17.30 -22.67
N GLU A 249 9.11 17.17 -23.82
CA GLU A 249 9.48 15.86 -24.37
C GLU A 249 10.63 15.27 -23.56
N LEU A 250 10.48 14.01 -23.17
CA LEU A 250 11.48 13.27 -22.43
C LEU A 250 12.29 12.41 -23.40
N SER A 251 13.58 12.22 -23.12
CA SER A 251 14.42 11.31 -23.88
C SER A 251 13.76 9.94 -23.98
N ALA A 252 13.76 9.31 -25.15
CA ALA A 252 13.09 8.02 -25.35
C ALA A 252 13.37 7.07 -24.18
N PRO A 253 12.35 6.37 -23.65
CA PRO A 253 12.59 5.36 -22.63
C PRO A 253 13.72 4.47 -23.14
N MET A 254 14.71 4.17 -22.30
CA MET A 254 15.64 3.08 -22.61
C MET A 254 14.80 1.80 -22.58
N ILE A 255 14.13 1.51 -23.70
CA ILE A 255 13.56 0.22 -23.98
C ILE A 255 14.79 -0.66 -24.17
N VAL A 256 15.32 -1.17 -23.06
CA VAL A 256 15.97 -2.47 -23.13
C VAL A 256 14.82 -3.38 -23.52
N ASP A 257 14.81 -3.74 -24.79
CA ASP A 257 13.82 -4.64 -25.36
C ASP A 257 14.03 -6.01 -24.73
N ILE A 258 13.47 -6.19 -23.53
CA ILE A 258 13.39 -7.47 -22.84
C ILE A 258 12.17 -8.18 -23.43
N ASP A 259 12.20 -8.39 -24.75
CA ASP A 259 11.34 -9.36 -25.43
C ASP A 259 12.05 -10.71 -25.61
N SER A 260 13.21 -10.86 -24.97
CA SER A 260 13.66 -12.15 -24.48
C SER A 260 13.30 -12.24 -23.00
N SER A 261 12.49 -13.23 -22.66
CA SER A 261 12.73 -13.96 -21.42
C SER A 261 14.18 -14.47 -21.47
N GLU A 262 15.16 -13.63 -21.17
CA GLU A 262 16.38 -14.11 -20.55
C GLU A 262 15.95 -14.55 -19.16
N ILE A 263 15.42 -15.77 -19.13
CA ILE A 263 15.74 -16.75 -18.11
C ILE A 263 17.12 -16.37 -17.63
N MET A 264 17.20 -15.77 -16.43
CA MET A 264 18.45 -15.59 -15.71
C MET A 264 19.20 -16.89 -15.92
N LYS A 265 20.25 -16.88 -16.78
CA LYS A 265 20.90 -18.12 -17.20
C LYS A 265 21.16 -18.85 -15.89
N PRO A 266 20.57 -20.05 -15.66
CA PRO A 266 20.90 -20.77 -14.44
C PRO A 266 22.42 -20.80 -14.45
N CYS A 267 23.07 -20.24 -13.42
CA CYS A 267 24.52 -20.31 -13.28
C CYS A 267 24.86 -21.73 -13.65
N LYS A 268 25.59 -21.91 -14.78
CA LYS A 268 25.81 -23.22 -15.37
C LYS A 268 26.20 -24.12 -14.22
N LYS A 269 25.34 -25.09 -13.90
CA LYS A 269 25.61 -26.06 -12.86
C LYS A 269 26.63 -27.03 -13.46
N ASN A 270 27.82 -26.52 -13.77
CA ASN A 270 28.98 -27.32 -14.12
C ASN A 270 29.51 -27.89 -12.82
N PHE A 271 28.76 -28.80 -12.21
CA PHE A 271 29.32 -29.71 -11.25
C PHE A 271 28.47 -30.98 -11.23
N THR A 272 28.65 -31.80 -12.26
CA THR A 272 28.70 -33.25 -12.06
C THR A 272 30.02 -33.55 -11.34
N GLY A 273 30.11 -33.11 -10.09
CA GLY A 273 31.23 -33.46 -9.24
C GLY A 273 31.14 -34.94 -8.94
N SER A 274 32.21 -35.67 -9.21
CA SER A 274 32.40 -37.02 -8.69
C SER A 274 32.06 -37.06 -7.19
N GLU A 275 31.43 -38.14 -6.70
CA GLU A 275 31.13 -38.32 -5.27
C GLU A 275 32.39 -38.17 -4.40
N THR A 276 33.57 -38.41 -4.99
CA THR A 276 34.89 -38.15 -4.40
C THR A 276 35.17 -36.67 -4.12
N LEU A 277 34.77 -35.75 -5.02
CA LEU A 277 34.93 -34.31 -4.84
C LEU A 277 34.00 -33.77 -3.75
N LYS A 278 32.78 -34.31 -3.69
CA LYS A 278 31.83 -34.01 -2.61
C LYS A 278 32.37 -34.50 -1.26
N HIS A 279 32.98 -35.69 -1.22
CA HIS A 279 33.62 -36.21 -0.02
C HIS A 279 34.86 -35.40 0.40
N LEU A 280 35.68 -34.95 -0.56
CA LEU A 280 36.84 -34.08 -0.31
C LEU A 280 36.43 -32.68 0.19
N VAL A 281 35.38 -32.08 -0.40
CA VAL A 281 34.85 -30.79 0.06
C VAL A 281 34.23 -30.93 1.44
N LEU A 282 33.47 -32.00 1.71
CA LEU A 282 32.93 -32.29 3.05
C LEU A 282 34.05 -32.53 4.08
N GLN A 283 35.11 -33.24 3.69
CA GLN A 283 36.27 -33.47 4.55
C GLN A 283 37.05 -32.16 4.82
N PHE A 284 37.20 -31.30 3.82
CA PHE A 284 37.80 -29.97 3.97
C PHE A 284 36.94 -29.05 4.84
N LEU A 285 35.61 -29.10 4.72
CA LEU A 285 34.68 -28.36 5.58
C LEU A 285 34.65 -28.91 7.02
N GLN A 286 34.81 -30.23 7.20
CA GLN A 286 34.94 -30.88 8.51
C GLN A 286 36.27 -30.57 9.21
N GLN A 287 37.33 -30.31 8.43
CA GLN A 287 38.67 -29.94 8.94
C GLN A 287 38.82 -28.43 9.24
N ASN A 288 37.90 -27.59 8.76
CA ASN A 288 37.94 -26.14 8.99
C ASN A 288 37.05 -25.68 10.15
N SER A 289 37.32 -24.47 10.64
CA SER A 289 36.58 -23.72 11.68
C SER A 289 35.08 -23.51 11.40
N LEU A 290 34.58 -23.97 10.24
CA LEU A 290 33.19 -23.93 9.82
C LEU A 290 32.30 -24.94 10.54
N ARG A 291 32.86 -26.05 11.09
CA ARG A 291 32.09 -27.04 11.87
C ARG A 291 31.30 -26.41 13.01
N LYS A 292 31.88 -25.41 13.69
CA LYS A 292 31.23 -24.67 14.80
C LYS A 292 29.95 -23.94 14.38
N TYR A 293 29.77 -23.63 13.09
CA TYR A 293 28.56 -22.99 12.59
C TYR A 293 27.46 -23.98 12.21
N PHE A 294 27.81 -25.26 11.98
CA PHE A 294 26.84 -26.29 11.61
C PHE A 294 26.08 -26.83 12.83
N GLU A 295 26.70 -26.86 14.01
CA GLU A 295 26.09 -27.37 15.24
C GLU A 295 24.87 -26.54 15.67
N ASP A 296 24.93 -25.21 15.50
CA ASP A 296 23.83 -24.28 15.82
C ASP A 296 22.98 -23.89 14.58
N SER A 297 23.13 -24.59 13.45
CA SER A 297 22.46 -24.24 12.20
C SER A 297 20.95 -24.55 12.22
N ARG A 298 20.12 -23.51 12.15
CA ARG A 298 18.66 -23.64 12.10
C ARG A 298 18.14 -23.65 10.66
N ASN A 299 17.93 -24.84 10.09
CA ASN A 299 17.31 -25.01 8.77
C ASN A 299 15.89 -25.60 8.89
N MET A 300 14.88 -24.77 8.62
CA MET A 300 13.46 -25.13 8.73
C MET A 300 13.00 -26.19 7.71
N LYS A 301 13.80 -26.48 6.67
CA LYS A 301 13.51 -27.54 5.69
C LYS A 301 13.97 -28.91 6.13
N THR A 302 15.09 -28.99 6.85
CA THR A 302 15.70 -30.26 7.31
C THR A 302 15.25 -30.63 8.71
N LEU A 303 15.15 -29.65 9.61
CA LEU A 303 14.68 -29.86 10.98
C LEU A 303 13.15 -29.95 10.99
N LYS A 304 12.60 -31.10 11.37
CA LYS A 304 11.14 -31.31 11.42
C LYS A 304 10.56 -31.15 12.82
N ASP A 305 11.32 -31.50 13.85
CA ASP A 305 10.91 -31.45 15.26
C ASP A 305 10.58 -30.02 15.72
N PRO A 306 9.33 -29.74 16.16
CA PRO A 306 8.92 -28.45 16.72
C PRO A 306 9.70 -28.01 17.96
N TYR A 307 10.14 -28.94 18.81
CA TYR A 307 10.83 -28.63 20.06
C TYR A 307 12.25 -28.11 19.78
N LEU A 308 13.02 -28.86 18.98
CA LEU A 308 14.36 -28.45 18.54
C LEU A 308 14.33 -27.16 17.70
N LYS A 309 13.25 -26.89 16.96
CA LYS A 309 13.05 -25.63 16.24
C LYS A 309 12.96 -24.42 17.16
N GLY A 310 12.40 -24.61 18.36
CA GLY A 310 12.31 -23.59 19.40
C GLY A 310 13.64 -23.38 20.10
N GLU A 311 14.35 -24.47 20.41
CA GLU A 311 15.62 -24.43 21.13
C GLU A 311 16.75 -23.71 20.36
N LEU A 312 16.81 -23.89 19.05
CA LEU A 312 17.79 -23.21 18.18
C LEU A 312 17.47 -21.73 17.93
N LEU A 313 16.36 -21.21 18.45
CA LEU A 313 16.01 -19.78 18.36
C LEU A 313 16.34 -19.08 19.68
N ARG A 314 17.15 -18.02 19.63
CA ARG A 314 17.51 -17.24 20.82
C ARG A 314 16.51 -16.11 21.05
N HIS A 315 15.88 -16.10 22.22
CA HIS A 315 14.75 -15.22 22.52
C HIS A 315 15.12 -14.00 23.37
N THR A 316 16.14 -14.10 24.24
CA THR A 316 16.56 -12.97 25.09
C THR A 316 17.86 -12.34 24.60
N LYS A 317 18.08 -11.08 24.98
CA LYS A 317 19.32 -10.36 24.64
C LYS A 317 20.57 -11.07 25.17
N ARG A 318 20.49 -11.70 26.35
CA ARG A 318 21.61 -12.43 26.96
C ARG A 318 21.95 -13.66 26.12
N ASP A 319 20.95 -14.50 25.84
CA ASP A 319 21.13 -15.72 25.04
C ASP A 319 21.70 -15.42 23.64
N ILE A 320 21.29 -14.29 23.03
CA ILE A 320 21.81 -13.83 21.74
C ILE A 320 23.29 -13.46 21.86
N VAL A 321 23.67 -12.64 22.85
CA VAL A 321 25.06 -12.21 23.03
C VAL A 321 25.97 -13.39 23.40
N ASP A 322 25.50 -14.28 24.28
CA ASP A 322 26.25 -15.47 24.69
C ASP A 322 26.47 -16.39 23.48
N SER A 323 25.44 -16.61 22.66
CA SER A 323 25.56 -17.39 21.41
C SER A 323 26.53 -16.74 20.41
N LEU A 324 26.47 -15.42 20.23
CA LEU A 324 27.39 -14.69 19.35
C LEU A 324 28.84 -14.74 19.85
N SER A 325 29.05 -14.74 21.17
CA SER A 325 30.38 -14.82 21.77
C SER A 325 31.03 -16.20 21.62
N ALA A 326 30.23 -17.25 21.47
CA ALA A 326 30.70 -18.61 21.21
C ALA A 326 31.10 -18.83 19.75
N LEU A 327 30.70 -17.94 18.83
CA LEU A 327 31.09 -18.01 17.42
C LEU A 327 32.60 -17.74 17.24
N PRO A 328 33.24 -18.36 16.24
CA PRO A 328 34.61 -18.02 15.86
C PRO A 328 34.77 -16.53 15.56
N LYS A 329 35.94 -15.97 15.92
CA LYS A 329 36.27 -14.58 15.58
C LYS A 329 36.30 -14.40 14.06
N THR A 330 35.68 -13.32 13.57
CA THR A 330 35.66 -12.96 12.15
C THR A 330 36.26 -11.57 11.91
N GLN A 331 36.82 -11.37 10.72
CA GLN A 331 37.26 -10.07 10.22
C GLN A 331 36.45 -9.76 8.96
N HIS A 332 35.93 -8.55 8.84
CA HIS A 332 35.13 -8.12 7.70
C HIS A 332 35.77 -6.89 7.07
N ASP A 333 35.95 -6.92 5.75
CA ASP A 333 36.18 -5.72 4.97
C ASP A 333 34.85 -4.96 4.83
N LEU A 334 34.80 -3.74 5.35
CA LEU A 334 33.59 -2.93 5.33
C LEU A 334 33.36 -2.24 3.98
N SER A 335 34.42 -2.03 3.21
CA SER A 335 34.37 -1.31 1.94
C SER A 335 33.69 -2.10 0.82
N SER A 336 33.57 -3.42 1.01
CA SER A 336 32.99 -4.35 0.04
C SER A 336 31.58 -4.84 0.42
N ILE A 337 30.98 -4.27 1.47
CA ILE A 337 29.62 -4.62 1.91
C ILE A 337 28.58 -3.91 1.04
N LEU A 338 27.66 -4.70 0.48
CA LEU A 338 26.45 -4.20 -0.15
C LEU A 338 25.28 -4.26 0.87
N VAL A 339 24.52 -3.17 0.96
CA VAL A 339 23.37 -3.04 1.86
C VAL A 339 22.13 -2.75 1.03
N ASP A 340 21.17 -3.67 1.06
CA ASP A 340 19.86 -3.47 0.43
C ASP A 340 18.85 -3.02 1.50
N MET A 341 18.05 -1.98 1.20
CA MET A 341 16.96 -1.56 2.09
C MET A 341 15.65 -2.23 1.67
N TRP A 342 15.27 -3.29 2.38
CA TRP A 342 14.12 -4.12 2.00
C TRP A 342 12.78 -3.49 2.39
N CYS A 343 12.65 -2.98 3.62
CA CYS A 343 11.46 -2.27 4.06
C CYS A 343 11.72 -1.28 5.20
N GLN A 344 11.03 -0.15 5.14
CA GLN A 344 11.06 0.90 6.15
C GLN A 344 9.64 1.18 6.66
N THR A 345 9.50 1.22 7.98
CA THR A 345 8.28 1.63 8.68
C THR A 345 8.62 2.76 9.65
N VAL A 346 7.62 3.49 10.14
CA VAL A 346 7.79 4.65 11.04
C VAL A 346 8.64 4.32 12.29
N SER A 347 8.71 3.06 12.71
CA SER A 347 9.44 2.61 13.91
C SER A 347 10.56 1.59 13.68
N THR A 348 10.72 1.06 12.46
CA THR A 348 11.59 -0.11 12.22
C THR A 348 12.14 -0.12 10.80
N CYS A 349 13.42 -0.44 10.66
CA CYS A 349 14.09 -0.69 9.37
C CYS A 349 14.63 -2.12 9.32
N PHE A 350 14.50 -2.76 8.16
CA PHE A 350 15.03 -4.10 7.88
C PHE A 350 16.08 -4.03 6.77
N LEU A 351 17.30 -4.43 7.13
CA LEU A 351 18.45 -4.42 6.23
C LEU A 351 19.00 -5.85 6.10
N PRO A 352 18.80 -6.52 4.95
CA PRO A 352 19.62 -7.66 4.57
C PRO A 352 21.08 -7.22 4.28
N ARG A 353 22.04 -7.99 4.80
CA ARG A 353 23.48 -7.83 4.54
C ARG A 353 24.01 -9.03 3.76
N ALA A 354 24.79 -8.77 2.72
CA ALA A 354 25.59 -9.76 2.01
C ALA A 354 27.08 -9.33 2.01
N GLY A 355 28.00 -10.29 2.22
CA GLY A 355 29.44 -10.07 2.11
C GLY A 355 30.01 -10.71 0.84
N PRO A 356 31.19 -10.27 0.36
CA PRO A 356 31.85 -10.89 -0.78
C PRO A 356 32.73 -12.04 -0.29
N GLU A 357 32.26 -13.25 -0.50
CA GLU A 357 33.03 -14.39 -1.02
C GLU A 357 32.11 -15.62 -1.05
N SER A 358 31.82 -16.08 -2.27
CA SER A 358 31.34 -17.43 -2.60
C SER A 358 30.44 -18.14 -1.57
N GLN A 359 29.29 -17.53 -1.23
CA GLN A 359 28.00 -18.15 -0.91
C GLN A 359 27.07 -17.04 -0.39
N ARG A 360 25.88 -16.92 -1.00
CA ARG A 360 24.86 -15.95 -0.57
C ARG A 360 24.33 -16.34 0.81
N TRP A 361 24.93 -15.78 1.86
CA TRP A 361 24.39 -15.81 3.21
C TRP A 361 23.72 -14.47 3.50
N TRP A 362 22.44 -14.52 3.89
CA TRP A 362 21.66 -13.35 4.25
C TRP A 362 21.73 -13.18 5.77
N CYS A 363 22.25 -12.05 6.24
CA CYS A 363 22.13 -11.66 7.65
C CYS A 363 21.09 -10.54 7.74
N LEU A 364 19.99 -10.75 8.48
CA LEU A 364 18.94 -9.75 8.65
C LEU A 364 19.23 -8.93 9.91
N LEU A 365 19.54 -7.63 9.77
CA LEU A 365 19.60 -6.72 10.91
C LEU A 365 18.25 -6.03 11.09
N SER A 366 17.72 -6.07 12.32
CA SER A 366 16.56 -5.29 12.75
C SER A 366 17.04 -4.16 13.66
N LEU A 367 16.84 -2.91 13.23
CA LEU A 367 17.14 -1.72 14.02
C LEU A 367 15.83 -1.06 14.46
N LYS A 368 15.64 -0.95 15.79
CA LYS A 368 14.56 -0.18 16.39
C LYS A 368 15.03 1.22 16.74
N TRP A 369 14.32 2.22 16.26
CA TRP A 369 14.61 3.62 16.52
C TRP A 369 14.07 4.04 17.90
N LYS A 370 14.96 4.25 18.87
CA LYS A 370 14.68 5.04 20.09
C LYS A 370 15.92 5.88 20.39
N ASN A 371 15.69 7.19 20.55
CA ASN A 371 16.66 8.26 20.68
C ASN A 371 18.01 7.85 21.29
N SER A 372 19.09 8.18 20.57
CA SER A 372 20.51 7.93 20.86
C SER A 372 21.08 6.65 20.24
N LEU A 373 21.77 6.80 19.10
CA LEU A 373 22.81 5.88 18.65
C LEU A 373 23.90 5.83 19.73
N ARG A 374 23.86 4.82 20.60
CA ARG A 374 25.07 4.38 21.33
C ARG A 374 25.59 3.14 20.63
N VAL A 375 26.47 3.35 19.65
CA VAL A 375 27.37 2.30 19.19
C VAL A 375 28.39 2.10 20.31
N LEU A 376 28.28 0.97 21.01
CA LEU A 376 29.25 0.56 22.03
C LEU A 376 30.48 0.03 21.30
N PHE A 377 31.49 0.89 21.14
CA PHE A 377 32.83 0.46 20.75
C PHE A 377 33.58 0.05 22.01
N SER A 378 34.03 -1.21 22.08
CA SER A 378 35.06 -1.64 23.03
C SER A 378 36.40 -1.59 22.29
N PRO A 379 37.31 -0.64 22.61
CA PRO A 379 38.64 -0.63 22.02
C PRO A 379 39.48 -1.75 22.65
N SER A 380 40.12 -2.57 21.82
CA SER A 380 41.26 -3.40 22.24
C SER A 380 42.54 -2.58 22.06
N PRO A 381 43.46 -2.55 23.03
CA PRO A 381 44.69 -1.76 22.91
C PRO A 381 45.68 -2.48 21.98
N GLY A 382 46.17 -1.77 20.96
CA GLY A 382 47.29 -2.14 20.11
C GLY A 382 48.09 -0.87 19.77
N PRO A 383 49.41 -0.97 19.52
CA PRO A 383 50.34 0.09 19.85
C PRO A 383 50.35 1.26 18.85
N SER A 384 50.29 2.46 19.42
CA SER A 384 50.94 3.71 18.99
C SER A 384 51.05 4.04 17.48
N SER A 385 50.22 4.97 17.03
CA SER A 385 50.69 6.25 16.49
C SER A 385 49.54 7.30 16.49
N LEU A 386 49.81 8.45 17.13
CA LEU A 386 48.96 9.66 17.19
C LEU A 386 49.07 10.48 15.86
N PRO A 387 48.41 11.64 15.71
CA PRO A 387 46.98 11.84 15.46
C PRO A 387 46.76 12.66 14.17
N LEU A 388 45.60 12.55 13.51
CA LEU A 388 45.18 13.58 12.54
C LEU A 388 43.87 14.22 12.98
N ALA A 389 43.88 15.54 12.91
CA ALA A 389 43.10 16.47 13.70
C ALA A 389 41.59 16.45 13.42
N ALA A 390 40.83 16.68 14.49
CA ALA A 390 39.45 17.14 14.42
C ALA A 390 39.41 18.61 13.99
N VAL A 391 38.52 18.96 13.06
CA VAL A 391 37.90 20.30 12.99
C VAL A 391 36.40 20.10 12.66
N PRO A 392 35.49 20.81 13.36
CA PRO A 392 34.06 20.52 13.40
C PRO A 392 33.26 21.27 12.34
N VAL A 393 32.09 20.75 11.98
CA VAL A 393 31.02 21.57 11.37
C VAL A 393 29.85 21.60 12.33
N CYS A 394 29.68 22.77 12.96
CA CYS A 394 28.49 23.16 13.70
C CYS A 394 27.27 23.16 12.78
N ALA A 395 26.18 22.55 13.24
CA ALA A 395 24.84 22.83 12.74
C ALA A 395 24.19 23.87 13.67
N SER A 396 23.76 24.99 13.09
CA SER A 396 22.62 25.77 13.57
C SER A 396 21.41 25.39 12.72
#